data_AF-A0AAV4FHC0-F1
#
_entry.id   AF-A0AAV4FHC0-F1
#
_cell.length_a   1.000
_cell.length_b   1.000
_cell.length_c   1.000
_cell.angle_alpha   90.00
_cell.angle_beta   90.00
_cell.angle_gamma   90.00
#
_symmetry.space_group_name_H-M   'P 1'
#
loop_
_entity.id
_entity.type
_entity.pdbx_description
1 polymer ?
#
loop_
_entity_poly.entity_id
_entity_poly.type
_entity_poly.pdbx_seq_one_letter_code
_entity_poly.pdbx_strand_id
1 'polypeptide(L)'
;IAIESSSIQRCLMSAYSHLAGLFPPSGDQIWNKDIMWQPIPVETRPLKEDNKLALQKKCPRYDELFQKLLDSPMFQEEEKRNKVK
;
A
#
# COMPACT_ATOMS: atom_id res chain seq x y z
N ILE A 1 -16.07 -2.81 -9.58
CA ILE A 1 -14.72 -3.13 -9.06
C ILE A 1 -14.49 -2.32 -7.79
N ALA A 2 -13.78 -2.87 -6.81
CA ALA A 2 -13.40 -2.14 -5.61
C ALA A 2 -11.87 -2.10 -5.54
N ILE A 3 -11.30 -0.90 -5.42
CA ILE A 3 -9.86 -0.68 -5.33
C ILE A 3 -9.58 0.05 -4.02
N GLU A 4 -8.66 -0.49 -3.25
CA GLU A 4 -8.18 0.10 -2.00
C GLU A 4 -6.66 0.28 -2.11
N SER A 5 -6.16 1.45 -1.70
CA SER A 5 -4.73 1.75 -1.65
C SER A 5 -4.38 2.47 -0.37
N SER A 6 -3.12 2.36 0.08
CA SER A 6 -2.65 3.18 1.20
C SER A 6 -2.64 4.66 0.79
N SER A 7 -2.87 5.57 1.75
CA SER A 7 -2.96 7.03 1.49
C SER A 7 -1.61 7.69 1.20
N ILE A 8 -0.59 6.89 0.87
CA ILE A 8 0.73 7.36 0.49
C ILE A 8 0.71 7.69 -1.00
N GLN A 9 1.23 8.86 -1.37
CA GLN A 9 1.20 9.38 -2.75
C GLN A 9 1.68 8.36 -3.79
N ARG A 10 2.83 7.70 -3.57
CA ARG A 10 3.34 6.68 -4.50
C ARG A 10 2.35 5.53 -4.73
N CYS A 11 1.58 5.14 -3.71
CA CYS A 11 0.63 4.04 -3.80
C CYS A 11 -0.64 4.45 -4.55
N LEU A 12 -1.11 5.68 -4.34
CA LEU A 12 -2.22 6.24 -5.11
C LEU A 12 -1.84 6.42 -6.58
N MET A 13 -0.67 7.00 -6.87
CA MET A 13 -0.16 7.17 -8.24
C MET A 13 -0.01 5.83 -8.96
N SER A 14 0.56 4.82 -8.30
CA SER A 14 0.66 3.47 -8.87
C SER A 14 -0.71 2.86 -9.13
N ALA A 15 -1.67 3.00 -8.21
CA ALA A 15 -3.02 2.48 -8.40
C ALA A 15 -3.73 3.11 -9.60
N TYR A 16 -3.70 4.44 -9.71
CA TYR A 16 -4.30 5.14 -10.85
C TYR A 16 -3.58 4.84 -12.17
N SER A 17 -2.26 4.72 -12.17
CA SER A 17 -1.49 4.35 -13.37
C SER A 17 -1.84 2.95 -13.87
N HIS A 18 -1.98 2.01 -12.93
CA HIS A 18 -2.42 0.65 -13.26
C HIS A 18 -3.85 0.65 -13.83
N LEU A 19 -4.78 1.37 -13.19
CA LEU A 19 -6.17 1.45 -13.63
C LEU A 19 -6.33 2.08 -15.01
N ALA A 20 -5.50 3.08 -15.35
CA ALA A 20 -5.49 3.68 -16.68
C ALA A 20 -5.14 2.67 -17.79
N GLY A 21 -4.24 1.71 -17.51
CA GLY A 21 -3.90 0.64 -18.46
C GLY A 21 -4.89 -0.53 -18.46
N LEU A 22 -5.45 -0.86 -17.30
CA LEU A 22 -6.34 -2.02 -17.14
C LEU A 22 -7.75 -1.76 -17.68
N PHE A 23 -8.22 -0.51 -17.63
CA PHE A 23 -9.57 -0.11 -18.01
C PHE A 23 -9.57 1.05 -19.01
N PRO A 24 -9.06 0.84 -20.24
CA PRO A 24 -9.22 1.84 -21.29
C PRO A 24 -10.70 2.09 -21.58
N PRO A 25 -11.16 3.36 -21.73
CA PRO A 25 -12.57 3.65 -21.98
C PRO A 25 -13.00 3.15 -23.37
N SER A 26 -14.26 2.73 -23.48
CA SER A 26 -14.87 2.30 -24.75
C SER A 26 -16.32 2.80 -24.89
N GLY A 27 -16.74 3.05 -26.13
CA GLY A 27 -18.10 3.54 -26.43
C GLY A 27 -18.46 4.78 -25.61
N ASP A 28 -19.56 4.68 -24.86
CA ASP A 28 -20.10 5.78 -24.04
C ASP A 28 -19.21 6.17 -22.85
N GLN A 29 -18.19 5.37 -22.50
CA GLN A 29 -17.21 5.71 -21.45
C GLN A 29 -16.19 6.77 -21.91
N ILE A 30 -16.08 7.00 -23.22
CA ILE A 30 -15.17 7.99 -23.80
C ILE A 30 -15.81 9.38 -23.65
N TRP A 31 -15.54 10.02 -22.51
CA TRP A 31 -16.00 11.39 -22.24
C TRP A 31 -15.14 12.46 -22.95
N ASN A 32 -13.91 12.12 -23.34
CA ASN A 32 -12.98 13.00 -24.04
C ASN A 32 -12.27 12.23 -25.16
N LYS A 33 -12.32 12.74 -26.41
CA LYS A 33 -11.72 12.10 -27.58
C LYS A 33 -10.19 12.22 -27.64
N ASP A 34 -9.62 13.22 -26.98
CA ASP A 34 -8.18 13.47 -26.95
C ASP A 34 -7.49 12.75 -25.77
N ILE A 35 -8.26 12.24 -24.80
CA ILE A 35 -7.75 11.58 -23.60
C ILE A 35 -8.45 10.23 -23.41
N MET A 36 -7.75 9.14 -23.72
CA MET A 36 -8.23 7.76 -23.53
C MET A 36 -8.10 7.29 -22.07
N TRP A 37 -8.69 8.05 -21.15
CA TRP A 37 -8.71 7.76 -19.71
C TRP A 37 -10.11 7.98 -19.13
N GLN A 38 -10.48 7.18 -18.14
CA GLN A 38 -11.71 7.37 -17.38
C GLN A 38 -11.42 7.40 -15.88
N PRO A 39 -12.17 8.22 -15.11
CA PRO A 39 -12.03 8.24 -13.66
C PRO A 39 -12.53 6.92 -13.06
N ILE A 40 -11.69 6.30 -12.23
CA ILE A 40 -12.05 5.11 -11.46
C ILE A 40 -11.74 5.40 -9.99
N PRO A 41 -12.69 5.23 -9.06
CA PRO A 41 -12.47 5.53 -7.65
C PRO A 41 -11.44 4.60 -7.02
N VAL A 42 -10.58 5.16 -6.17
CA VAL A 42 -9.61 4.44 -5.34
C VAL A 42 -9.86 4.86 -3.90
N GLU A 43 -10.29 3.90 -3.08
CA GLU A 43 -10.57 4.12 -1.67
C GLU A 43 -9.29 4.11 -0.86
N THR A 44 -9.23 4.94 0.18
CA THR A 44 -8.09 4.98 1.10
C THR A 44 -8.52 5.27 2.53
N ARG A 45 -7.62 5.01 3.48
CA ARG A 45 -7.79 5.35 4.89
C ARG A 45 -6.72 6.38 5.31
N PRO A 46 -7.03 7.29 6.25
CA PRO A 46 -6.03 8.15 6.84
C PRO A 46 -4.86 7.32 7.40
N LEU A 47 -3.62 7.74 7.14
CA LEU A 47 -2.43 6.95 7.45
C LEU A 47 -2.40 6.48 8.92
N LYS A 48 -2.73 7.36 9.87
CA LYS A 48 -2.75 7.07 11.31
C LYS A 48 -3.84 6.07 11.74
N GLU A 49 -4.78 5.78 10.86
CA GLU A 49 -5.90 4.87 11.09
C GLU A 49 -5.79 3.59 10.25
N ASP A 50 -4.86 3.57 9.29
CA ASP A 50 -4.65 2.44 8.40
C ASP A 50 -4.01 1.26 9.14
N ASN A 51 -4.85 0.30 9.51
CA ASN A 51 -4.50 -0.96 10.14
C ASN A 51 -4.50 -2.13 9.17
N LYS A 52 -4.51 -1.88 7.86
CA LYS A 52 -4.64 -2.92 6.83
C LYS A 52 -3.52 -2.89 5.81
N LEU A 53 -3.28 -1.75 5.16
CA LEU A 53 -2.33 -1.65 4.05
C LEU A 53 -1.01 -1.03 4.50
N ALA A 54 -1.05 0.19 5.06
CA ALA A 54 0.16 0.83 5.57
C ALA A 54 0.58 0.34 6.96
N LEU A 55 -0.35 -0.26 7.73
CA LEU A 55 -0.14 -0.70 9.11
C LEU A 55 0.44 0.40 10.03
N GLN A 56 0.07 1.65 9.76
CA GLN A 56 0.53 2.83 10.49
C GLN A 56 -0.38 3.19 11.68
N LYS A 57 -1.50 2.48 11.87
CA LYS A 57 -2.31 2.60 13.07
C LYS A 57 -1.52 2.19 14.31
N LYS A 58 -1.43 3.08 15.29
CA LYS A 58 -0.74 2.82 16.57
C LYS A 58 -1.32 1.58 17.27
N CYS A 59 -0.45 0.63 17.62
CA CYS A 59 -0.80 -0.60 18.31
C CYS A 59 0.27 -0.96 19.36
N PRO A 60 0.08 -0.56 20.64
CA PRO A 60 1.10 -0.78 21.68
C PRO A 60 1.49 -2.25 21.87
N ARG A 61 0.54 -3.18 21.65
CA ARG A 61 0.81 -4.62 21.75
C ARG A 61 1.71 -5.12 20.62
N TYR A 62 1.55 -4.57 19.42
CA TYR A 62 2.46 -4.87 18.31
C TYR A 62 3.87 -4.39 18.65
N ASP A 63 4.01 -3.16 19.13
CA ASP A 63 5.31 -2.57 19.49
C ASP A 63 6.04 -3.42 20.55
N GLU A 64 5.33 -3.84 21.60
CA GLU A 64 5.88 -4.71 22.66
C GLU A 64 6.34 -6.07 22.11
N LEU A 65 5.50 -6.72 21.29
CA LEU A 65 5.81 -8.03 20.73
C LEU A 65 6.93 -7.97 19.70
N PHE A 66 6.96 -6.91 18.90
CA PHE A 66 8.02 -6.68 17.93
C PHE A 66 9.35 -6.48 18.63
N GLN A 67 9.40 -5.67 19.70
CA GLN A 67 10.62 -5.53 20.49
C GLN A 67 11.08 -6.85 21.10
N LYS A 68 10.15 -7.63 21.69
CA LYS A 68 10.46 -8.97 22.21
C LYS A 68 11.03 -9.91 21.15
N LEU A 69 10.55 -9.83 19.92
CA LEU A 69 11.09 -10.59 18.79
C LEU A 69 12.51 -10.14 18.45
N LEU A 70 12.75 -8.82 18.36
CA LEU A 70 14.07 -8.26 18.07
C LEU A 70 15.10 -8.67 19.14
N ASP A 71 14.70 -8.73 20.41
CA ASP A 71 15.56 -9.11 21.54
C ASP A 71 15.77 -10.64 21.64
N SER A 72 15.05 -11.44 20.85
CA SER A 72 15.13 -12.91 20.93
C SER A 72 16.48 -13.45 20.43
N PRO A 73 16.99 -14.56 21.00
CA PRO A 73 18.23 -15.17 20.54
C PRO A 73 18.20 -15.53 19.05
N MET A 74 17.06 -16.03 18.58
CA MET A 74 16.83 -16.38 17.18
C MET A 74 17.04 -15.19 16.24
N PHE A 75 16.44 -14.04 16.54
CA PHE A 75 16.60 -12.85 15.71
C PHE A 75 18.04 -12.30 15.76
N GLN A 76 18.65 -12.31 16.94
CA GLN A 76 20.03 -11.84 17.12
C GLN A 76 21.05 -12.71 16.36
N GLU A 77 20.85 -14.03 16.30
CA GLU A 77 21.67 -14.95 15.51
C GLU A 77 21.53 -14.68 14.01
N GLU A 78 20.30 -14.49 13.53
CA GLU A 78 19.99 -14.11 12.15
C GLU A 78 20.63 -12.78 11.74
N GLU A 79 20.56 -11.78 12.63
CA GLU A 79 21.16 -10.47 12.40
C GLU A 79 22.69 -10.57 12.29
N LYS A 80 23.34 -11.33 13.17
CA LYS A 80 24.78 -11.60 13.09
C LYS A 80 25.14 -12.29 11.78
N ARG A 81 24.37 -13.29 11.35
CA ARG A 81 24.59 -14.02 10.09
C ARG A 81 24.52 -13.10 8.87
N ASN A 82 23.58 -12.15 8.85
CA ASN A 82 23.41 -11.25 7.71
C ASN A 82 24.50 -10.16 7.63
N LYS A 83 25.11 -9.76 8.75
CA LYS A 83 26.20 -8.75 8.79
C LYS A 83 27.57 -9.28 8.36
N VAL A 84 27.72 -10.60 8.26
CA VAL A 84 28.97 -11.26 7.86
C VAL A 84 29.01 -11.53 6.35
N LYS A 85 27.91 -11.22 5.63
CA LYS A 85 27.88 -11.15 4.16
C LYS A 85 28.26 -9.76 3.68
#